data_AF-A0A3S1UQU3-F1
#
_entry.id   AF-A0A3S1UQU3-F1
#
_cell.length_a   1.000
_cell.length_b   1.000
_cell.length_c   1.000
_cell.angle_alpha   90.00
_cell.angle_beta   90.00
_cell.angle_gamma   90.00
#
_symmetry.space_group_name_H-M   'P 1'
#
loop_
_entity.id
_entity.type
_entity.pdbx_description
1 polymer ?
#
loop_
_entity_poly.entity_id
_entity_poly.type
_entity_poly.pdbx_seq_one_letter_code
_entity_poly.pdbx_strand_id
1 'polypeptide(L)'
;MADLFSVDEPEKTPPGRPLADRLRPRNLGEVVGQEHLTGPDGALTRLIGSGSLGSMIFWGPPGTGKTTVARLLAGETSLAFEQISAVFSGVADLKKVFESAKLRRANGRQTLLFVDEIHRFN
;
A
#
# COMPACT_ATOMS: atom_id res chain seq x y z
N MET A 1 -30.55 -34.09 -2.73
CA MET A 1 -31.33 -32.98 -2.16
C MET A 1 -30.29 -31.98 -1.67
N ALA A 2 -30.05 -30.91 -2.44
CA ALA A 2 -29.05 -29.90 -2.09
C ALA A 2 -29.55 -29.10 -0.89
N ASP A 3 -28.70 -28.96 0.12
CA ASP A 3 -29.01 -28.22 1.33
C ASP A 3 -29.15 -26.73 0.99
N LEU A 4 -30.40 -26.26 0.98
CA LEU A 4 -30.80 -24.89 0.64
C LEU A 4 -30.36 -23.87 1.71
N PHE A 5 -29.76 -24.34 2.81
CA PHE A 5 -29.26 -23.55 3.93
C PHE A 5 -27.77 -23.75 4.21
N SER A 6 -26.99 -24.31 3.29
CA SER A 6 -25.53 -24.26 3.40
C SER A 6 -25.07 -22.82 3.27
N VAL A 7 -25.07 -22.09 4.39
CA VAL A 7 -24.36 -20.82 4.54
C VAL A 7 -22.93 -21.09 4.11
N ASP A 8 -22.48 -20.39 3.06
CA ASP A 8 -21.08 -20.31 2.71
C ASP A 8 -20.32 -19.98 4.00
N GLU A 9 -19.62 -20.97 4.56
CA GLU A 9 -18.79 -20.74 5.73
C GLU A 9 -17.80 -19.64 5.33
N PRO A 10 -17.84 -18.45 5.97
CA PRO A 10 -16.92 -17.39 5.61
C PRO A 10 -15.52 -17.95 5.79
N GLU A 11 -14.73 -17.87 4.72
CA GLU A 11 -13.36 -18.33 4.62
C GLU A 11 -12.64 -18.11 5.97
N LYS A 12 -12.28 -19.22 6.65
CA LYS A 12 -11.77 -19.21 8.02
C LYS A 12 -10.61 -18.22 8.13
N THR A 13 -10.89 -17.07 8.73
CA THR A 13 -9.87 -16.06 8.99
C THR A 13 -8.81 -16.68 9.89
N PRO A 14 -7.51 -16.60 9.55
CA PRO A 14 -6.46 -17.21 10.36
C PRO A 14 -6.55 -16.68 11.81
N PRO A 15 -6.59 -17.57 12.82
CA PRO A 15 -6.72 -17.15 14.20
C PRO A 15 -5.51 -16.27 14.59
N GLY A 16 -5.77 -15.10 15.18
CA GLY A 16 -4.73 -14.22 15.73
C GLY A 16 -4.44 -12.93 14.95
N ARG A 17 -5.15 -12.62 13.85
CA ARG A 17 -4.95 -11.32 13.16
C ARG A 17 -5.54 -10.15 13.98
N PRO A 18 -4.76 -9.10 14.30
CA PRO A 18 -5.26 -7.92 15.03
C PRO A 18 -6.47 -7.29 14.34
N LEU A 19 -7.40 -6.72 15.11
CA LEU A 19 -8.60 -6.07 14.56
C LEU A 19 -8.23 -4.96 13.57
N ALA A 20 -7.20 -4.15 13.90
CA ALA A 20 -6.70 -3.10 13.03
C ALA A 20 -6.30 -3.62 11.64
N ASP A 21 -5.71 -4.82 11.56
CA ASP A 21 -5.33 -5.41 10.28
C ASP A 21 -6.49 -6.03 9.52
N ARG A 22 -7.56 -6.42 10.23
CA ARG A 22 -8.80 -6.93 9.63
C ARG A 22 -9.65 -5.81 9.05
N LEU A 23 -9.65 -4.64 9.69
CA LEU A 23 -10.41 -3.45 9.29
C LEU A 23 -9.67 -2.56 8.29
N ARG A 24 -8.49 -2.96 7.79
CA ARG A 24 -7.79 -2.15 6.78
C ARG A 24 -8.65 -2.07 5.52
N PRO A 25 -8.89 -0.86 5.00
CA PRO A 25 -9.47 -0.63 3.68
C PRO A 25 -8.79 -1.48 2.60
N ARG A 26 -9.56 -1.93 1.61
CA ARG A 26 -9.12 -2.76 0.49
C ARG A 26 -8.92 -1.96 -0.80
N ASN A 27 -9.56 -0.81 -0.93
CA ASN A 27 -9.40 0.16 -2.02
C ASN A 27 -9.38 1.58 -1.45
N LEU A 28 -8.98 2.56 -2.27
CA LEU A 28 -8.90 3.95 -1.81
C LEU A 28 -10.26 4.54 -1.41
N GLY A 29 -11.36 4.10 -2.03
CA GLY A 29 -12.71 4.59 -1.72
C GLY A 29 -13.22 4.18 -0.32
N GLU A 30 -12.62 3.15 0.28
CA GLU A 30 -12.92 2.70 1.65
C GLU A 30 -12.15 3.50 2.72
N VAL A 31 -11.25 4.42 2.34
CA VAL A 31 -10.50 5.24 3.30
C VAL A 31 -11.41 6.34 3.86
N VAL A 32 -11.65 6.30 5.17
CA VAL A 32 -12.53 7.24 5.87
C VAL A 32 -11.74 8.45 6.41
N GLY A 33 -12.30 9.65 6.29
CA GLY A 33 -11.77 10.87 6.91
C GLY A 33 -10.59 11.50 6.16
N GLN A 34 -10.35 11.07 4.92
CA GLN A 34 -9.30 11.58 4.03
C GLN A 34 -9.88 11.85 2.63
N GLU A 35 -11.10 12.38 2.55
CA GLU A 35 -11.85 12.57 1.29
C GLU A 35 -11.12 13.52 0.34
N HIS A 36 -10.42 14.52 0.87
CA HIS A 36 -9.58 15.43 0.08
C HIS A 36 -8.39 14.74 -0.61
N LEU A 37 -7.99 13.54 -0.15
CA LEU A 37 -6.95 12.72 -0.79
C LEU A 37 -7.54 11.61 -1.65
N THR A 38 -8.58 10.93 -1.15
CA THR A 38 -9.06 9.63 -1.66
C THR A 38 -10.46 9.66 -2.27
N GLY A 39 -11.19 10.77 -2.10
CA GLY A 39 -12.50 10.96 -2.72
C GLY A 39 -12.40 11.04 -4.26
N PRO A 40 -13.55 11.16 -4.96
CA PRO A 40 -13.58 11.24 -6.43
C PRO A 40 -12.69 12.36 -6.99
N ASP A 41 -12.69 13.52 -6.33
CA ASP A 41 -11.83 14.67 -6.64
C ASP A 41 -10.62 14.75 -5.69
N GLY A 42 -10.21 13.62 -5.11
CA GLY A 42 -9.05 13.54 -4.23
C GLY A 42 -7.74 13.72 -4.97
N ALA A 43 -6.72 14.26 -4.30
CA ALA A 43 -5.40 14.44 -4.90
C ALA A 43 -4.79 13.11 -5.38
N LEU A 44 -4.94 12.02 -4.61
CA LEU A 44 -4.42 10.70 -4.99
C LEU A 44 -5.23 10.07 -6.12
N THR A 45 -6.55 10.23 -6.09
CA THR A 45 -7.44 9.76 -7.16
C THR A 45 -7.08 10.38 -8.51
N ARG A 46 -6.83 11.70 -8.54
CA ARG A 46 -6.36 12.38 -9.75
C ARG A 46 -4.97 11.91 -10.20
N LEU A 47 -4.04 11.71 -9.28
CA LEU A 47 -2.70 11.23 -9.60
C LEU A 47 -2.73 9.84 -10.24
N ILE A 48 -3.52 8.92 -9.68
CA ILE A 48 -3.73 7.58 -10.24
C ILE A 48 -4.37 7.69 -11.63
N GLY A 49 -5.42 8.50 -11.77
CA GLY A 49 -6.10 8.70 -13.05
C GLY A 49 -5.19 9.27 -14.15
N SER A 50 -4.15 10.02 -13.78
CA SER A 50 -3.14 10.53 -14.72
C SER A 50 -2.09 9.47 -15.15
N GLY A 51 -2.05 8.32 -14.48
CA GLY A 51 -1.06 7.25 -14.74
C GLY A 51 0.36 7.57 -14.26
N SER A 52 0.57 8.70 -13.59
CA SER A 52 1.89 9.14 -13.12
C SER A 52 1.90 9.33 -11.61
N LEU A 53 2.45 8.36 -10.88
CA LEU A 53 2.76 8.50 -9.46
C LEU A 53 4.16 9.10 -9.31
N GLY A 54 4.22 10.41 -9.02
CA GLY A 54 5.45 11.07 -8.61
C GLY A 54 5.88 10.68 -7.19
N SER A 55 7.10 11.08 -6.81
CA SER A 55 7.58 10.94 -5.43
C SER A 55 6.73 11.80 -4.49
N MET A 56 6.34 11.23 -3.34
CA MET A 56 5.49 11.90 -2.36
C MET A 56 5.85 11.49 -0.94
N ILE A 57 5.48 12.33 0.03
CA ILE A 57 5.65 12.08 1.46
C ILE A 57 4.27 12.07 2.12
N PHE A 58 3.94 10.99 2.81
CA PHE A 58 2.80 10.97 3.72
C PHE A 58 3.22 11.49 5.09
N TRP A 59 2.65 12.61 5.52
CA TRP A 59 2.92 13.21 6.81
C TRP A 59 1.67 13.20 7.68
N GLY A 60 1.83 12.83 8.95
CA GLY A 60 0.76 12.84 9.93
C GLY A 60 1.06 11.95 11.14
N PRO A 61 0.28 12.10 12.23
CA PRO A 61 0.39 11.30 13.45
C PRO A 61 0.38 9.77 13.22
N PRO A 62 0.85 8.95 14.17
CA PRO A 62 0.65 7.50 14.11
C PRO A 62 -0.85 7.16 14.02
N GLY A 63 -1.19 6.14 13.23
CA GLY A 63 -2.59 5.70 13.08
C GLY A 63 -3.42 6.43 12.02
N THR A 64 -2.89 7.45 11.32
CA THR A 64 -3.63 8.15 10.25
C THR A 64 -3.74 7.39 8.92
N GLY A 65 -3.30 6.13 8.87
CA GLY A 65 -3.47 5.28 7.69
C GLY A 65 -2.40 5.44 6.59
N LYS A 66 -1.28 6.13 6.84
CA LYS A 66 -0.17 6.33 5.86
C LYS A 66 0.26 5.03 5.17
N THR A 67 0.60 4.01 5.95
CA THR A 67 1.03 2.69 5.46
C THR A 67 -0.08 1.97 4.71
N THR A 68 -1.34 2.16 5.13
CA THR A 68 -2.51 1.60 4.44
C THR A 68 -2.67 2.26 3.07
N VAL A 69 -2.69 3.59 3.00
CA VAL A 69 -2.83 4.35 1.75
C VAL A 69 -1.72 3.99 0.76
N ALA A 70 -0.48 3.87 1.21
CA ALA A 70 0.64 3.46 0.36
C ALA A 70 0.44 2.07 -0.27
N ARG A 71 -0.08 1.11 0.51
CA ARG A 71 -0.40 -0.24 0.00
C ARG A 71 -1.56 -0.23 -0.98
N LEU A 72 -2.57 0.61 -0.74
CA LEU A 72 -3.71 0.76 -1.66
C LEU A 72 -3.25 1.35 -2.99
N LEU A 73 -2.42 2.40 -2.97
CA LEU A 73 -1.84 2.99 -4.19
C LEU A 73 -1.06 1.99 -5.03
N ALA A 74 -0.39 1.04 -4.39
CA ALA A 74 0.28 -0.04 -5.09
C ALA A 74 -0.69 -0.97 -5.82
N GLY A 75 -1.86 -1.25 -5.22
CA GLY A 75 -2.91 -2.05 -5.85
C GLY A 75 -3.60 -1.35 -7.02
N GLU A 76 -3.61 -0.02 -7.04
CA GLU A 76 -4.20 0.81 -8.11
C GLU A 76 -3.25 1.05 -9.30
N THR A 77 -2.04 0.49 -9.27
CA THR A 77 -1.05 0.68 -10.35
C THR A 77 -0.43 -0.65 -10.79
N SER A 78 0.14 -0.67 -12.00
CA SER A 78 0.86 -1.83 -12.54
C SER A 78 2.31 -1.95 -12.05
N LEU A 79 2.70 -1.10 -11.10
CA LEU A 79 4.06 -1.03 -10.56
C LEU A 79 4.37 -2.28 -9.72
N ALA A 80 5.64 -2.69 -9.69
CA ALA A 80 6.10 -3.62 -8.67
C ALA A 80 6.14 -2.88 -7.31
N PHE A 81 5.55 -3.44 -6.27
CA PHE A 81 5.57 -2.82 -4.94
C PHE A 81 6.72 -3.37 -4.11
N GLU A 82 7.51 -2.48 -3.53
CA GLU A 82 8.55 -2.79 -2.56
C GLU A 82 8.31 -1.96 -1.30
N GLN A 83 8.29 -2.61 -0.14
CA GLN A 83 8.16 -1.92 1.13
C GLN A 83 9.38 -2.18 2.00
N ILE A 84 9.97 -1.11 2.52
CA ILE A 84 11.02 -1.15 3.52
C ILE A 84 10.65 -0.28 4.72
N SER A 85 11.29 -0.54 5.86
CA SER A 85 11.16 0.30 7.06
C SER A 85 12.52 0.90 7.39
N ALA A 86 12.59 2.22 7.47
CA ALA A 86 13.84 2.91 7.80
C ALA A 86 14.38 2.58 9.20
N VAL A 87 13.55 2.00 10.08
CA VAL A 87 13.97 1.53 11.41
C VAL A 87 14.81 0.26 11.32
N PHE A 88 14.49 -0.63 10.38
CA PHE A 88 15.08 -1.98 10.30
C PHE A 88 16.01 -2.14 9.09
N SER A 89 15.94 -1.25 8.11
CA SER A 89 16.70 -1.35 6.88
C SER A 89 17.98 -0.51 6.92
N GLY A 90 19.10 -1.13 6.57
CA GLY A 90 20.35 -0.41 6.36
C GLY A 90 20.55 0.00 4.90
N VAL A 91 21.67 0.69 4.62
CA VAL A 91 22.10 1.04 3.24
C VAL A 91 22.21 -0.19 2.35
N ALA A 92 22.59 -1.34 2.91
CA ALA A 92 22.71 -2.58 2.15
C ALA A 92 21.36 -3.09 1.62
N ASP A 93 20.28 -2.96 2.40
CA ASP A 93 18.95 -3.42 1.99
C ASP A 93 18.36 -2.51 0.92
N LEU A 94 18.55 -1.19 1.07
CA LEU A 94 18.21 -0.21 0.04
C LEU A 94 18.91 -0.52 -1.29
N LYS A 95 20.21 -0.83 -1.26
CA LYS A 95 20.96 -1.21 -2.46
C LYS A 95 20.35 -2.42 -3.16
N LYS A 96 19.96 -3.47 -2.41
CA LYS A 96 19.32 -4.66 -3.00
C LYS A 96 17.98 -4.34 -3.67
N VAL A 97 17.17 -3.47 -3.03
CA VAL A 97 15.90 -3.02 -3.59
C VAL A 97 16.13 -2.22 -4.88
N PHE A 98 17.12 -1.33 -4.91
CA PHE A 98 17.46 -0.57 -6.10
C PHE A 98 17.97 -1.45 -7.24
N GLU A 99 18.83 -2.43 -6.97
CA GLU A 99 19.27 -3.38 -8.01
C GLU A 99 18.09 -4.19 -8.56
N SER A 100 17.19 -4.65 -7.69
CA SER A 100 15.95 -5.35 -8.10
C SER A 100 15.04 -4.45 -8.94
N ALA A 101 14.90 -3.18 -8.56
CA ALA A 101 14.11 -2.19 -9.29
C ALA A 101 14.72 -1.86 -10.66
N LYS A 102 16.06 -1.76 -10.76
CA LYS A 102 16.78 -1.57 -12.03
C LYS A 102 16.53 -2.74 -12.98
N LEU A 103 16.63 -3.98 -12.48
CA LEU A 103 16.37 -5.18 -13.28
C LEU A 103 14.93 -5.21 -13.79
N ARG A 104 13.94 -4.89 -12.95
CA ARG A 104 12.53 -4.79 -13.38
C ARG A 104 12.33 -3.71 -14.43
N ARG A 105 12.98 -2.55 -14.25
CA ARG A 105 12.90 -1.45 -15.21
C ARG A 105 13.48 -1.85 -16.57
N ALA A 106 14.59 -2.59 -16.59
CA ALA A 106 15.15 -3.13 -17.84
C ALA A 106 14.17 -4.07 -18.56
N ASN A 107 13.31 -4.77 -17.81
CA ASN A 107 12.23 -5.60 -18.34
C ASN A 107 10.91 -4.84 -18.56
N GLY A 108 10.93 -3.50 -18.54
CA GLY A 108 9.76 -2.66 -18.81
C GLY A 108 8.79 -2.47 -17.65
N ARG A 109 9.11 -2.96 -16.43
CA ARG A 109 8.26 -2.82 -15.25
C ARG A 109 8.87 -1.86 -14.23
N GLN A 110 8.18 -0.75 -13.96
CA GLN A 110 8.59 0.20 -12.94
C GLN A 110 8.28 -0.32 -11.51
N THR A 111 8.91 0.29 -10.50
CA THR A 111 8.77 -0.11 -9.09
C THR A 111 8.31 1.09 -8.25
N LEU A 112 7.30 0.88 -7.42
CA LEU A 112 6.87 1.77 -6.34
C LEU A 112 7.57 1.33 -5.05
N LEU A 113 8.51 2.14 -4.58
CA LEU A 113 9.20 1.92 -3.31
C LEU A 113 8.51 2.74 -2.21
N PHE A 114 7.95 2.05 -1.22
CA PHE A 114 7.45 2.67 0.00
C PHE A 114 8.47 2.52 1.12
N VAL A 115 8.80 3.64 1.76
CA VAL A 115 9.72 3.69 2.90
C VAL A 115 8.95 4.15 4.12
N ASP A 116 8.70 3.23 5.06
CA ASP A 116 8.05 3.56 6.32
C ASP A 116 9.05 4.20 7.29
N GLU A 117 8.57 5.14 8.10
CA GLU A 117 9.36 5.89 9.09
C GLU A 117 10.64 6.55 8.53
N ILE A 118 10.59 7.07 7.29
CA ILE A 118 11.73 7.68 6.57
C ILE A 118 12.54 8.70 7.40
N HIS A 119 11.90 9.39 8.35
CA HIS A 119 12.54 10.33 9.26
C HIS A 119 13.61 9.70 10.17
N ARG A 120 13.73 8.38 10.20
CA ARG A 120 14.73 7.61 10.96
C ARG A 120 16.02 7.35 10.20
N PHE A 121 16.07 7.63 8.90
CA PHE A 121 17.33 7.59 8.15
C PHE A 121 18.22 8.79 8.49
N ASN A 122 19.50 8.50 8.72
CA ASN A 122 20.58 9.47 8.90
C ASN A 122 21.34 9.69 7.59
#